data_AF-B9XH52-F1
#
_entry.id   AF-B9XH52-F1
#
_cell.length_a   1.000
_cell.length_b   1.000
_cell.length_c   1.000
_cell.angle_alpha   90.00
_cell.angle_beta   90.00
_cell.angle_gamma   90.00
#
_symmetry.space_group_name_H-M   'P 1'
#
loop_
_entity.id
_entity.type
_entity.pdbx_description
1 polymer ?
#
loop_
_entity_poly.entity_id
_entity_poly.type
_entity_poly.pdbx_seq_one_letter_code
_entity_poly.pdbx_strand_id
1 'polypeptide(L)'
;MHHNFAAHLKLQIITLILSLFAILPITADAQTNPSPPTATTPTWPPVDPVKVFGSQENLQTIRHPTSVVAYRIDPQSIYARERLKARKELGQRLTRQEEKKLHTLVDPKTEIAGYEILSGPVKLSTNTIQQLTTIWTNPKSFSRVMTQCEFSPGIALKYTHDKKDITLLICLHCTEVQTIVNNQPVGGAKLFPIENQIITLAKQIFPKDKEIQKLGQSSSR
;
A
#
# COMPACT_ATOMS: atom_id res chain seq x y z
N MET A 1 32.11 14.90 41.46
CA MET A 1 32.96 13.76 41.90
C MET A 1 32.13 12.49 41.78
N HIS A 2 32.77 11.37 41.40
CA HIS A 2 32.19 10.01 41.31
C HIS A 2 31.06 9.79 40.27
N HIS A 3 30.99 8.69 39.51
CA HIS A 3 32.03 7.70 39.16
C HIS A 3 31.68 7.01 37.83
N ASN A 4 32.68 6.61 37.05
CA ASN A 4 32.53 5.66 35.94
C ASN A 4 32.39 4.22 36.46
N PHE A 5 31.61 3.39 35.75
CA PHE A 5 31.67 1.92 35.79
C PHE A 5 31.65 1.44 34.33
N ALA A 6 32.77 0.91 33.80
CA ALA A 6 33.07 -0.52 33.72
C ALA A 6 32.01 -1.28 32.90
N ALA A 7 32.19 -1.67 31.63
CA ALA A 7 33.33 -2.29 30.93
C ALA A 7 33.62 -3.76 31.33
N HIS A 8 33.85 -4.59 30.30
CA HIS A 8 34.30 -6.00 30.28
C HIS A 8 33.30 -7.16 30.52
N LEU A 9 33.74 -8.32 29.99
CA LEU A 9 33.23 -9.72 30.14
C LEU A 9 31.95 -10.07 29.34
N LYS A 10 31.87 -11.16 28.57
CA LYS A 10 32.80 -12.30 28.30
C LYS A 10 32.87 -12.69 26.81
N LEU A 11 34.07 -13.07 26.39
CA LEU A 11 34.37 -13.89 25.22
C LEU A 11 34.34 -15.39 25.62
N GLN A 12 34.08 -16.28 24.65
CA GLN A 12 34.61 -17.67 24.49
C GLN A 12 33.66 -18.90 24.59
N ILE A 13 33.96 -19.87 23.71
CA ILE A 13 33.54 -21.30 23.58
C ILE A 13 32.00 -21.50 23.43
N ILE A 14 31.36 -22.47 22.75
CA ILE A 14 31.63 -23.83 22.19
C ILE A 14 30.76 -23.97 20.89
N THR A 15 30.90 -24.90 19.92
CA THR A 15 31.69 -26.15 19.76
C THR A 15 32.03 -26.39 18.28
N LEU A 16 33.02 -27.24 17.97
CA LEU A 16 33.15 -27.92 16.68
C LEU A 16 32.07 -29.01 16.53
N ILE A 17 31.45 -29.13 15.35
CA ILE A 17 30.81 -30.37 14.89
C ILE A 17 31.36 -30.71 13.50
N LEU A 18 32.51 -31.40 13.48
CA LEU A 18 32.91 -32.21 12.32
C LEU A 18 32.24 -33.57 12.47
N SER A 19 31.18 -33.82 11.71
CA SER A 19 30.54 -35.13 11.61
C SER A 19 30.74 -35.72 10.21
N LEU A 20 31.37 -36.90 10.20
CA LEU A 20 31.52 -37.88 9.11
C LEU A 20 30.65 -37.64 7.86
N PHE A 21 31.30 -37.34 6.73
CA PHE A 21 30.77 -37.70 5.42
C PHE A 21 31.11 -39.16 5.13
N ALA A 22 30.14 -40.06 5.33
CA ALA A 22 30.22 -41.41 4.80
C ALA A 22 29.96 -41.37 3.29
N ILE A 23 30.94 -41.81 2.49
CA ILE A 23 30.80 -41.89 1.03
C ILE A 23 29.97 -43.13 0.70
N LEU A 24 28.70 -42.92 0.34
CA LEU A 24 27.84 -43.98 -0.20
C LEU A 24 28.09 -44.14 -1.71
N PRO A 25 28.07 -45.38 -2.24
CA PRO A 25 28.14 -45.61 -3.68
C PRO A 25 26.85 -45.12 -4.35
N ILE A 26 27.01 -44.27 -5.37
CA ILE A 26 25.89 -43.76 -6.17
C ILE A 26 25.47 -44.85 -7.17
N THR A 27 24.36 -45.53 -6.90
CA THR A 27 23.68 -46.35 -7.90
C THR A 27 22.93 -45.44 -8.88
N ALA A 28 23.28 -45.52 -10.16
CA ALA A 28 22.62 -44.75 -11.21
C ALA A 28 21.30 -45.41 -11.62
N ASP A 29 20.26 -45.26 -10.79
CA ASP A 29 18.91 -45.69 -11.14
C ASP A 29 18.36 -44.82 -12.28
N ALA A 30 17.75 -45.47 -13.28
CA ALA A 30 17.22 -44.82 -14.45
C ALA A 30 16.02 -43.94 -14.10
N GLN A 31 16.27 -42.65 -13.92
CA GLN A 31 15.29 -41.66 -13.46
C GLN A 31 14.21 -41.42 -14.54
N THR A 32 13.10 -42.16 -14.44
CA THR A 32 11.87 -41.86 -15.16
C THR A 32 11.32 -40.53 -14.64
N ASN A 33 11.47 -39.46 -15.43
CA ASN A 33 10.99 -38.13 -15.05
C ASN A 33 9.47 -38.19 -14.76
N PRO A 34 9.03 -38.00 -13.49
CA PRO A 34 7.61 -37.90 -13.22
C PRO A 34 7.09 -36.63 -13.89
N SER A 35 5.94 -36.70 -14.55
CA SER A 35 5.27 -35.51 -15.06
C SER A 35 5.12 -34.50 -13.92
N PRO A 36 5.49 -33.21 -14.13
CA PRO A 36 5.43 -32.23 -13.06
C PRO A 36 4.00 -32.16 -12.51
N PRO A 37 3.82 -32.20 -11.18
CA PRO A 37 2.48 -32.18 -10.59
C PRO A 37 1.76 -30.92 -11.05
N THR A 38 0.54 -31.08 -11.58
CA THR A 38 -0.30 -29.98 -12.01
C THR A 38 -0.44 -28.99 -10.86
N ALA A 39 0.22 -27.85 -10.97
CA ALA A 39 0.29 -26.87 -9.89
C ALA A 39 -1.11 -26.34 -9.60
N THR A 40 -1.73 -26.83 -8.54
CA THR A 40 -3.01 -26.31 -8.03
C THR A 40 -2.79 -24.87 -7.60
N THR A 41 -3.28 -23.93 -8.40
CA THR A 41 -3.20 -22.50 -8.12
C THR A 41 -3.72 -22.25 -6.70
N PRO A 42 -2.93 -21.67 -5.78
CA PRO A 42 -3.34 -21.53 -4.38
C PRO A 42 -4.64 -20.73 -4.28
N THR A 43 -5.72 -21.40 -3.91
CA THR A 43 -7.04 -20.82 -3.77
C THR A 43 -7.15 -20.10 -2.43
N TRP A 44 -6.77 -18.82 -2.42
CA TRP A 44 -6.99 -17.95 -1.27
C TRP A 44 -8.49 -17.81 -0.98
N PRO A 45 -8.92 -17.82 0.29
CA PRO A 45 -10.32 -17.58 0.62
C PRO A 45 -10.70 -16.14 0.23
N PRO A 46 -11.87 -15.93 -0.40
CA PRO A 46 -12.28 -14.59 -0.84
C PRO A 46 -12.40 -13.63 0.35
N VAL A 47 -12.05 -12.36 0.12
CA VAL A 47 -12.25 -11.31 1.13
C VAL A 47 -13.60 -10.65 0.86
N ASP A 48 -14.44 -10.61 1.88
CA ASP A 48 -15.70 -9.88 1.86
C ASP A 48 -15.46 -8.38 1.65
N PRO A 49 -15.91 -7.77 0.53
CA PRO A 49 -15.73 -6.36 0.26
C PRO A 49 -16.33 -5.45 1.34
N VAL A 50 -17.37 -5.89 2.07
CA VAL A 50 -17.96 -5.14 3.19
C VAL A 50 -16.91 -4.82 4.26
N LYS A 51 -15.96 -5.73 4.50
CA LYS A 51 -14.85 -5.51 5.45
C LYS A 51 -13.79 -4.56 4.92
N VAL A 52 -13.54 -4.55 3.61
CA VAL A 52 -12.60 -3.64 2.95
C VAL A 52 -13.10 -2.19 3.04
N PHE A 53 -14.42 -2.00 2.89
CA PHE A 53 -15.06 -0.68 2.94
C PHE A 53 -15.66 -0.32 4.30
N GLY A 54 -15.56 -1.18 5.32
CA GLY A 54 -16.06 -0.98 6.68
C GLY A 54 -17.57 -1.12 6.86
N SER A 55 -18.39 -0.97 5.82
CA SER A 55 -19.85 -1.21 5.90
C SER A 55 -20.49 -1.51 4.53
N GLN A 56 -21.69 -2.11 4.55
CA GLN A 56 -22.48 -2.36 3.35
C GLN A 56 -22.91 -1.05 2.68
N GLU A 57 -23.25 -0.03 3.48
CA GLU A 57 -23.62 1.31 2.99
C GLU A 57 -22.44 1.98 2.26
N ASN A 58 -21.22 1.82 2.78
CA ASN A 58 -20.00 2.30 2.13
C ASN A 58 -19.79 1.61 0.78
N LEU A 59 -19.99 0.28 0.72
CA LEU A 59 -19.93 -0.48 -0.54
C LEU A 59 -21.00 -0.03 -1.56
N GLN A 60 -22.19 0.42 -1.12
CA GLN A 60 -23.20 0.95 -2.05
C GLN A 60 -22.78 2.30 -2.68
N THR A 61 -22.10 3.17 -1.93
CA THR A 61 -21.51 4.41 -2.48
C THR A 61 -20.45 4.11 -3.56
N ILE A 62 -19.68 3.02 -3.42
CA ILE A 62 -18.72 2.56 -4.43
C ILE A 62 -19.40 1.89 -5.64
N ARG A 63 -20.59 1.29 -5.45
CA ARG A 63 -21.39 0.67 -6.52
C ARG A 63 -22.14 1.68 -7.38
N HIS A 64 -22.64 2.76 -6.77
CA HIS A 64 -23.54 3.71 -7.43
C HIS A 64 -23.08 5.18 -7.33
N PRO A 65 -21.78 5.52 -7.52
CA PRO A 65 -21.29 6.88 -7.32
C PRO A 65 -21.96 7.87 -8.29
N THR A 66 -22.39 9.02 -7.76
CA THR A 66 -22.83 10.16 -8.57
C THR A 66 -21.63 10.89 -9.18
N SER A 67 -20.47 10.82 -8.52
CA SER A 67 -19.20 11.23 -9.12
C SER A 67 -18.02 10.44 -8.54
N VAL A 68 -16.98 10.27 -9.38
CA VAL A 68 -15.66 9.79 -8.95
C VAL A 68 -14.59 10.72 -9.50
N VAL A 69 -13.73 11.21 -8.63
CA VAL A 69 -12.54 12.01 -9.00
C VAL A 69 -11.28 11.36 -8.44
N ALA A 70 -10.19 11.48 -9.17
CA ALA A 70 -8.88 10.97 -8.76
C ALA A 70 -7.90 12.11 -8.48
N TYR A 71 -7.01 11.88 -7.51
CA TYR A 71 -5.91 12.77 -7.15
C TYR A 71 -4.61 12.00 -7.12
N ARG A 72 -3.53 12.61 -7.62
CA ARG A 72 -2.17 12.21 -7.32
C ARG A 72 -1.78 12.86 -6.00
N ILE A 73 -1.25 12.09 -5.07
CA ILE A 73 -0.89 12.55 -3.72
C ILE A 73 0.58 12.27 -3.39
N ASP A 74 1.18 13.08 -2.53
CA ASP A 74 2.52 12.81 -2.00
C ASP A 74 2.44 11.80 -0.84
N PRO A 75 2.90 10.54 -1.02
CA PRO A 75 2.89 9.55 0.05
C PRO A 75 3.71 9.97 1.29
N GLN A 76 4.69 10.87 1.14
CA GLN A 76 5.58 11.28 2.23
C GLN A 76 5.04 12.45 3.07
N SER A 77 3.93 13.08 2.65
CA SER A 77 3.40 14.29 3.27
C SER A 77 2.90 14.11 4.71
N ILE A 78 2.32 12.94 5.07
CA ILE A 78 1.96 12.62 6.46
C ILE A 78 3.22 12.49 7.32
N TYR A 79 4.18 11.66 6.92
CA TYR A 79 5.43 11.45 7.65
C TYR A 79 6.23 12.75 7.85
N ALA A 80 6.27 13.61 6.82
CA ALA A 80 6.89 14.93 6.92
C ALA A 80 6.21 15.79 8.00
N ARG A 81 4.88 15.77 8.06
CA ARG A 81 4.08 16.51 9.05
C ARG A 81 4.29 15.99 10.47
N GLU A 82 4.27 14.67 10.66
CA GLU A 82 4.50 14.03 11.96
C GLU A 82 5.91 14.30 12.49
N ARG A 83 6.92 14.23 11.62
CA ARG A 83 8.30 14.63 11.98
C ARG A 83 8.41 16.10 12.38
N LEU A 84 7.67 17.00 11.73
CA LEU A 84 7.64 18.42 12.11
C LEU A 84 6.91 18.65 13.44
N LYS A 85 5.81 17.93 13.72
CA LYS A 85 5.12 17.95 15.02
C LYS A 85 6.04 17.47 16.13
N ALA A 86 6.62 16.27 16.00
CA ALA A 86 7.53 15.69 16.99
C ALA A 86 8.74 16.59 17.29
N ARG A 87 9.33 17.23 16.26
CA ARG A 87 10.42 18.20 16.47
C ARG A 87 9.97 19.42 17.28
N LYS A 88 8.77 19.96 17.00
CA LYS A 88 8.18 21.09 17.74
C LYS A 88 7.87 20.71 19.20
N GLU A 89 7.37 19.50 19.45
CA GLU A 89 7.10 18.95 20.78
C GLU A 89 8.40 18.73 21.59
N LEU A 90 9.48 18.33 20.93
CA LEU A 90 10.83 18.26 21.51
C LEU A 90 11.50 19.65 21.72
N GLY A 91 10.76 20.74 21.56
CA GLY A 91 11.27 22.11 21.72
C GLY A 91 12.26 22.55 20.63
N GLN A 92 12.43 21.78 19.55
CA GLN A 92 13.31 22.18 18.46
C GLN A 92 12.69 23.32 17.66
N ARG A 93 13.49 24.35 17.40
CA ARG A 93 13.08 25.47 16.55
C ARG A 93 12.89 24.98 15.11
N LEU A 94 11.68 25.13 14.60
CA LEU A 94 11.38 24.98 13.18
C LEU A 94 11.77 26.26 12.43
N THR A 95 12.14 26.13 11.16
CA THR A 95 12.29 27.27 10.25
C THR A 95 10.92 27.84 9.87
N ARG A 96 10.87 29.12 9.47
CA ARG A 96 9.62 29.74 8.98
C ARG A 96 8.95 28.97 7.83
N GLN A 97 9.75 28.28 7.00
CA GLN A 97 9.24 27.45 5.91
C GLN A 97 8.61 26.15 6.43
N GLU A 98 9.22 25.50 7.43
CA GLU A 98 8.68 24.31 8.08
C GLU A 98 7.42 24.64 8.90
N GLU A 99 7.40 25.76 9.63
CA GLU A 99 6.20 26.24 10.32
C GLU A 99 5.07 26.53 9.33
N LYS A 100 5.37 27.24 8.24
CA LYS A 100 4.40 27.47 7.16
C LYS A 100 3.90 26.15 6.58
N LYS A 101 4.78 25.16 6.30
CA LYS A 101 4.36 23.85 5.80
C LYS A 101 3.45 23.16 6.83
N LEU A 102 3.82 23.10 8.10
CA LEU A 102 3.01 22.51 9.18
C LEU A 102 1.61 23.14 9.31
N HIS A 103 1.47 24.46 9.05
CA HIS A 103 0.18 25.16 9.08
C HIS A 103 -0.62 25.10 7.77
N THR A 104 0.04 25.06 6.60
CA THR A 104 -0.63 25.01 5.29
C THR A 104 -1.19 23.61 5.01
N LEU A 105 -0.55 22.58 5.58
CA LEU A 105 -0.98 21.18 5.56
C LEU A 105 -2.24 20.91 6.43
N VAL A 106 -3.27 21.75 6.30
CA VAL A 106 -4.62 21.57 6.88
C VAL A 106 -5.71 22.11 5.92
N ASP A 107 -5.35 22.76 4.80
CA ASP A 107 -6.36 23.25 3.84
C ASP A 107 -6.95 22.07 3.02
N PRO A 108 -8.28 21.81 3.09
CA PRO A 108 -8.94 20.76 2.30
C PRO A 108 -8.90 20.99 0.78
N LYS A 109 -8.40 22.14 0.30
CA LYS A 109 -8.11 22.40 -1.11
C LYS A 109 -6.76 21.84 -1.55
N THR A 110 -5.81 21.69 -0.63
CA THR A 110 -4.45 21.18 -0.91
C THR A 110 -4.24 19.75 -0.45
N GLU A 111 -5.22 19.15 0.24
CA GLU A 111 -5.10 17.82 0.82
C GLU A 111 -6.31 16.92 0.59
N ILE A 112 -6.06 15.61 0.60
CA ILE A 112 -7.10 14.59 0.70
C ILE A 112 -6.67 13.51 1.70
N ALA A 113 -7.53 13.24 2.69
CA ALA A 113 -7.27 12.30 3.79
C ALA A 113 -5.90 12.51 4.50
N GLY A 114 -5.45 13.77 4.62
CA GLY A 114 -4.16 14.12 5.22
C GLY A 114 -2.94 13.99 4.30
N TYR A 115 -3.11 13.64 3.03
CA TYR A 115 -2.02 13.64 2.04
C TYR A 115 -2.06 14.90 1.15
N GLU A 116 -0.90 15.50 0.90
CA GLU A 116 -0.71 16.66 0.02
C GLU A 116 -1.06 16.27 -1.44
N ILE A 117 -1.92 17.05 -2.10
CA ILE A 117 -2.34 16.83 -3.49
C ILE A 117 -1.28 17.37 -4.44
N LEU A 118 -0.66 16.48 -5.22
CA LEU A 118 0.31 16.82 -6.26
C LEU A 118 -0.37 17.18 -7.59
N SER A 119 -1.48 16.53 -7.94
CA SER A 119 -2.33 16.92 -9.08
C SER A 119 -3.74 16.34 -9.00
N GLY A 120 -4.68 16.98 -9.69
CA GLY A 120 -6.11 16.66 -9.69
C GLY A 120 -6.96 17.91 -9.36
N PRO A 121 -8.29 17.74 -9.20
CA PRO A 121 -9.05 16.52 -9.42
C PRO A 121 -9.11 16.11 -10.90
N VAL A 122 -8.95 14.82 -11.18
CA VAL A 122 -9.22 14.22 -12.49
C VAL A 122 -10.60 13.56 -12.44
N LYS A 123 -11.58 14.11 -13.17
CA LYS A 123 -12.91 13.47 -13.29
C LYS A 123 -12.79 12.19 -14.12
N LEU A 124 -13.28 11.08 -13.58
CA LEU A 124 -13.19 9.78 -14.27
C LEU A 124 -14.29 9.60 -15.32
N SER A 125 -13.98 8.83 -16.37
CA SER A 125 -14.96 8.43 -17.39
C SER A 125 -15.89 7.34 -16.87
N THR A 126 -17.10 7.22 -17.43
CA THR A 126 -18.05 6.16 -17.07
C THR A 126 -17.46 4.75 -17.21
N ASN A 127 -16.65 4.51 -18.26
CA ASN A 127 -15.96 3.23 -18.47
C ASN A 127 -14.94 2.96 -17.35
N THR A 128 -14.10 3.95 -17.02
CA THR A 128 -13.12 3.84 -15.93
C THR A 128 -13.80 3.59 -14.58
N ILE A 129 -14.93 4.26 -14.32
CA ILE A 129 -15.74 4.05 -13.11
C ILE A 129 -16.29 2.62 -13.09
N GLN A 130 -16.86 2.14 -14.20
CA GLN A 130 -17.39 0.76 -14.29
C GLN A 130 -16.30 -0.29 -14.05
N GLN A 131 -15.11 -0.13 -14.64
CA GLN A 131 -13.96 -1.01 -14.41
C GLN A 131 -13.53 -1.02 -12.94
N LEU A 132 -13.44 0.16 -12.31
CA LEU A 132 -13.12 0.30 -10.88
C LEU A 132 -14.20 -0.36 -10.00
N THR A 133 -15.49 -0.09 -10.24
CA THR A 133 -16.60 -0.71 -9.50
C THR A 133 -16.60 -2.23 -9.66
N THR A 134 -16.31 -2.78 -10.85
CA THR A 134 -16.15 -4.23 -11.04
C THR A 134 -15.01 -4.79 -10.19
N ILE A 135 -13.86 -4.11 -10.13
CA ILE A 135 -12.73 -4.49 -9.28
C ILE A 135 -13.13 -4.46 -7.80
N TRP A 136 -13.70 -3.35 -7.32
CA TRP A 136 -14.02 -3.16 -5.89
C TRP A 136 -15.13 -4.07 -5.38
N THR A 137 -16.05 -4.49 -6.24
CA THR A 137 -17.17 -5.36 -5.86
C THR A 137 -16.85 -6.85 -5.95
N ASN A 138 -15.73 -7.24 -6.56
CA ASN A 138 -15.32 -8.62 -6.72
C ASN A 138 -14.48 -9.11 -5.51
N PRO A 139 -14.95 -10.10 -4.72
CA PRO A 139 -14.22 -10.64 -3.57
C PRO A 139 -12.86 -11.28 -3.91
N LYS A 140 -12.63 -11.62 -5.19
CA LYS A 140 -11.38 -12.19 -5.71
C LYS A 140 -10.33 -11.13 -6.10
N SER A 141 -10.66 -9.84 -6.01
CA SER A 141 -9.72 -8.73 -6.19
C SER A 141 -8.79 -8.52 -4.98
N PHE A 142 -9.08 -9.18 -3.87
CA PHE A 142 -8.54 -8.88 -2.56
C PHE A 142 -7.88 -10.09 -1.91
N SER A 143 -6.84 -9.85 -1.11
CA SER A 143 -6.21 -10.83 -0.23
C SER A 143 -6.11 -10.31 1.20
N ARG A 144 -6.16 -11.24 2.17
CA ARG A 144 -5.85 -10.93 3.58
C ARG A 144 -4.35 -10.96 3.89
N VAL A 145 -3.53 -11.43 2.96
CA VAL A 145 -2.07 -11.46 3.11
C VAL A 145 -1.55 -10.04 2.96
N MET A 146 -1.42 -9.35 4.08
CA MET A 146 -0.77 -8.05 4.17
C MET A 146 0.74 -8.26 3.96
N THR A 147 1.35 -7.41 3.13
CA THR A 147 2.80 -7.46 2.92
C THR A 147 3.51 -6.72 4.05
N GLN A 148 4.81 -6.96 4.27
CA GLN A 148 5.65 -6.16 5.19
C GLN A 148 5.96 -4.75 4.63
N CYS A 149 5.15 -4.26 3.68
CA CYS A 149 5.33 -2.94 3.11
C CYS A 149 4.70 -1.88 4.00
N GLU A 150 5.39 -0.74 4.11
CA GLU A 150 4.82 0.46 4.67
C GLU A 150 3.80 1.10 3.71
N PHE A 151 2.57 1.33 4.18
CA PHE A 151 1.48 1.82 3.35
C PHE A 151 1.73 3.26 2.86
N SER A 152 2.14 3.36 1.60
CA SER A 152 2.65 4.58 0.96
C SER A 152 1.76 4.93 -0.25
N PRO A 153 0.59 5.57 -0.06
CA PRO A 153 -0.40 5.73 -1.11
C PRO A 153 0.01 6.79 -2.14
N GLY A 154 -0.03 6.41 -3.42
CA GLY A 154 0.35 7.29 -4.53
C GLY A 154 -0.83 8.02 -5.18
N ILE A 155 -2.03 7.44 -5.08
CA ILE A 155 -3.27 8.03 -5.62
C ILE A 155 -4.40 7.92 -4.60
N ALA A 156 -5.34 8.86 -4.68
CA ALA A 156 -6.60 8.82 -3.96
C ALA A 156 -7.77 8.86 -4.96
N LEU A 157 -8.78 8.02 -4.75
CA LEU A 157 -10.05 8.05 -5.48
C LEU A 157 -11.15 8.50 -4.53
N LYS A 158 -11.77 9.65 -4.80
CA LYS A 158 -12.90 10.15 -4.03
C LYS A 158 -14.21 9.81 -4.76
N TYR A 159 -15.02 8.97 -4.12
CA TYR A 159 -16.37 8.60 -4.53
C TYR A 159 -17.37 9.44 -3.75
N THR A 160 -18.40 9.93 -4.43
CA THR A 160 -19.50 10.67 -3.81
C THR A 160 -20.82 10.02 -4.22
N HIS A 161 -21.73 9.83 -3.26
CA HIS A 161 -23.13 9.39 -3.46
C HIS A 161 -23.98 9.95 -2.32
N ASP A 162 -25.15 10.54 -2.59
CA ASP A 162 -26.10 11.04 -1.58
C ASP A 162 -25.47 11.83 -0.40
N LYS A 163 -24.59 12.79 -0.74
CA LYS A 163 -23.80 13.64 0.18
C LYS A 163 -22.75 12.90 1.03
N LYS A 164 -22.59 11.60 0.84
CA LYS A 164 -21.54 10.79 1.46
C LYS A 164 -20.30 10.76 0.58
N ASP A 165 -19.15 11.02 1.19
CA ASP A 165 -17.84 10.96 0.57
C ASP A 165 -17.03 9.76 1.10
N ILE A 166 -16.46 8.98 0.19
CA ILE A 166 -15.53 7.88 0.51
C ILE A 166 -14.24 8.11 -0.27
N THR A 167 -13.12 8.09 0.42
CA THR A 167 -11.80 8.17 -0.22
C THR A 167 -11.12 6.81 -0.14
N LEU A 168 -10.75 6.25 -1.30
CA LEU A 168 -9.88 5.09 -1.39
C LEU A 168 -8.45 5.57 -1.64
N LEU A 169 -7.57 5.38 -0.66
CA LEU A 169 -6.14 5.59 -0.80
C LEU A 169 -5.52 4.32 -1.38
N ILE A 170 -4.69 4.43 -2.42
CA ILE A 170 -4.11 3.27 -3.10
C ILE A 170 -2.59 3.40 -3.14
N CYS A 171 -1.90 2.47 -2.50
CA CYS A 171 -0.46 2.27 -2.67
C CYS A 171 -0.22 1.48 -3.96
N LEU A 172 0.37 2.11 -4.98
CA LEU A 172 0.62 1.47 -6.27
C LEU A 172 1.87 0.56 -6.27
N HIS A 173 2.79 0.76 -5.33
CA HIS A 173 3.97 -0.10 -5.17
C HIS A 173 3.62 -1.41 -4.47
N CYS A 174 2.86 -1.32 -3.38
CA CYS A 174 2.51 -2.46 -2.55
C CYS A 174 1.08 -2.95 -2.80
N THR A 175 0.41 -2.38 -3.80
CA THR A 175 -0.91 -2.77 -4.29
C THR A 175 -1.91 -2.99 -3.17
N GLU A 176 -2.00 -2.02 -2.28
CA GLU A 176 -2.88 -2.05 -1.11
C GLU A 176 -3.86 -0.87 -1.20
N VAL A 177 -5.07 -1.08 -0.70
CA VAL A 177 -6.12 -0.05 -0.59
C VAL A 177 -6.47 0.18 0.87
N GLN A 178 -6.67 1.43 1.24
CA GLN A 178 -7.23 1.85 2.53
C GLN A 178 -8.48 2.71 2.29
N THR A 179 -9.57 2.38 2.97
CA THR A 179 -10.84 3.10 2.87
C THR A 179 -10.93 4.13 3.98
N ILE A 180 -11.11 5.39 3.60
CA ILE A 180 -11.29 6.54 4.48
C ILE A 180 -12.71 7.08 4.36
N VAL A 181 -13.40 7.24 5.49
CA VAL A 181 -14.73 7.87 5.59
C VAL A 181 -14.68 8.90 6.71
N ASN A 182 -15.16 10.12 6.47
CA ASN A 182 -15.09 11.24 7.43
C ASN A 182 -13.67 11.47 8.01
N ASN A 183 -12.64 11.38 7.14
CA ASN A 183 -11.21 11.44 7.49
C ASN A 183 -10.72 10.37 8.49
N GLN A 184 -11.46 9.27 8.69
CA GLN A 184 -11.06 8.13 9.52
C GLN A 184 -10.89 6.86 8.66
N PRO A 185 -9.85 6.04 8.91
CA PRO A 185 -9.72 4.73 8.26
C PRO A 185 -10.77 3.76 8.79
N VAL A 186 -11.54 3.15 7.89
CA VAL A 186 -12.62 2.19 8.21
C VAL A 186 -12.38 0.77 7.69
N GLY A 187 -11.32 0.56 6.90
CA GLY A 187 -10.96 -0.73 6.35
C GLY A 187 -9.82 -0.65 5.34
N GLY A 188 -9.42 -1.79 4.81
CA GLY A 188 -8.39 -1.90 3.78
C GLY A 188 -8.10 -3.36 3.40
N ALA A 189 -7.34 -3.56 2.33
CA ALA A 189 -6.91 -4.88 1.87
C ALA A 189 -5.72 -4.82 0.90
N LYS A 190 -5.02 -5.95 0.76
CA LYS A 190 -4.12 -6.20 -0.37
C LYS A 190 -4.94 -6.45 -1.64
N LEU A 191 -4.55 -5.84 -2.75
CA LEU A 191 -5.09 -6.03 -4.09
C LEU A 191 -4.28 -7.12 -4.79
N PHE A 192 -4.90 -8.27 -5.01
CA PHE A 192 -4.27 -9.49 -5.55
C PHE A 192 -5.37 -10.39 -6.14
N PRO A 193 -5.18 -11.01 -7.32
CA PRO A 193 -4.02 -10.97 -8.22
C PRO A 193 -4.20 -9.90 -9.34
N ILE A 194 -4.65 -8.70 -8.97
CA ILE A 194 -5.08 -7.64 -9.90
C ILE A 194 -4.10 -6.46 -9.99
N GLU A 195 -2.87 -6.61 -9.48
CA GLU A 195 -1.84 -5.57 -9.39
C GLU A 195 -1.65 -4.81 -10.71
N ASN A 196 -1.47 -5.56 -11.81
CA ASN A 196 -1.27 -4.99 -13.13
C ASN A 196 -2.51 -4.25 -13.67
N GLN A 197 -3.71 -4.65 -13.28
CA GLN A 197 -4.96 -3.96 -13.66
C GLN A 197 -5.04 -2.59 -12.96
N ILE A 198 -4.71 -2.53 -11.67
CA ILE A 198 -4.67 -1.30 -10.88
C ILE A 198 -3.59 -0.34 -11.41
N ILE A 199 -2.39 -0.83 -11.70
CA ILE A 199 -1.31 -0.01 -12.29
C ILE A 199 -1.73 0.52 -13.67
N THR A 200 -2.38 -0.31 -14.50
CA THR A 200 -2.87 0.10 -15.82
C THR A 200 -3.92 1.21 -15.72
N LEU A 201 -4.90 1.07 -14.81
CA LEU A 201 -5.89 2.10 -14.54
C LEU A 201 -5.24 3.40 -14.03
N ALA A 202 -4.28 3.31 -13.10
CA ALA A 202 -3.56 4.49 -12.62
C ALA A 202 -2.84 5.23 -13.76
N LYS A 203 -2.21 4.50 -14.69
CA LYS A 203 -1.57 5.09 -15.89
C LYS A 203 -2.57 5.74 -16.84
N GLN A 204 -3.76 5.17 -17.01
CA GLN A 204 -4.82 5.75 -17.84
C GLN A 204 -5.41 7.02 -17.21
N ILE A 205 -5.53 7.08 -15.88
CA ILE A 205 -6.03 8.23 -15.14
C ILE A 205 -5.00 9.37 -15.11
N PHE A 206 -3.71 9.04 -15.00
CA PHE A 206 -2.60 10.02 -14.92
C PHE A 206 -1.59 9.86 -16.08
N PRO A 207 -2.01 10.10 -17.34
CA PRO A 207 -1.16 9.86 -18.52
C PRO A 207 0.08 10.76 -18.60
N LYS A 208 0.10 11.86 -17.84
CA LYS A 208 1.21 12.84 -17.79
C LYS A 208 2.12 12.67 -16.56
N ASP A 209 1.78 11.81 -15.59
CA ASP A 209 2.60 11.62 -14.39
C ASP A 209 3.75 10.65 -14.69
N LYS A 210 4.97 11.20 -14.75
CA LYS A 210 6.18 10.46 -15.11
C LYS A 210 6.50 9.30 -14.16
N GLU A 211 6.11 9.37 -12.89
CA GLU A 211 6.40 8.31 -11.92
C GLU A 211 5.38 7.18 -12.04
N ILE A 212 4.10 7.50 -12.19
CA ILE A 212 3.05 6.50 -12.47
C ILE A 212 3.32 5.77 -13.79
N GLN A 213 3.78 6.46 -14.85
CA GLN A 213 4.05 5.82 -16.14
C GLN A 213 5.22 4.80 -16.08
N LYS A 214 6.17 4.93 -15.13
CA LYS A 214 7.25 3.97 -14.91
C LYS A 214 6.81 2.69 -14.17
N LEU A 215 5.70 2.72 -13.44
CA LEU A 215 5.24 1.57 -12.64
C LEU A 215 5.01 0.31 -13.50
N GLY A 216 5.22 -0.87 -12.94
CA GLY A 216 5.08 -2.14 -13.66
C GLY A 216 6.16 -2.38 -14.74
N GLN A 217 7.05 -1.43 -15.00
CA GLN A 217 8.30 -1.68 -15.72
C GLN A 217 9.29 -2.32 -14.74
N SER A 218 9.07 -3.60 -14.42
CA SER A 218 10.06 -4.39 -13.70
C SER A 218 11.33 -4.46 -14.53
N SER A 219 12.34 -3.66 -14.17
CA SER A 219 13.69 -3.87 -14.66
C SER A 219 14.13 -5.26 -14.21
N SER A 220 14.22 -6.19 -15.16
CA SER A 220 14.75 -7.53 -14.92
C SER A 220 16.14 -7.42 -14.28
N ARG A 221 16.25 -7.87 -13.04
CA ARG A 221 17.48 -8.10 -12.28
C ARG A 221 17.34 -9.45 -11.58
#